data_AF-A0A349TEP5-F1
#
_entry.id   AF-A0A349TEP5-F1
#
_cell.length_a   1.000
_cell.length_b   1.000
_cell.length_c   1.000
_cell.angle_alpha   90.00
_cell.angle_beta   90.00
_cell.angle_gamma   90.00
#
_symmetry.space_group_name_H-M   'P 1'
#
loop_
_entity.id
_entity.type
_entity.pdbx_description
1 polymer ?
#
loop_
_entity_poly.entity_id
_entity_poly.type
_entity_poly.pdbx_seq_one_letter_code
_entity_poly.pdbx_strand_id
1 'polypeptide(L)'
;LVDQFLRDSTNLRDDEYGGPAENRVRFLREILEALISVWGNDRVSVRLSPNGETQGCDDSDPATTFGAAAKVTEDLQLGFVELRQPGADGTFGATDVPKQGPLIRSIYSGPLVLNSDYDAATAVKEIEAGECDAVSFGRPFISNPDLPERIRVGAEWAPNKDVPKSWYFPGEAGYIDYPTLAKEG
;
A
#
# COMPACT_ATOMS: atom_id res chain seq x y z
N LEU A 1 -5.47 -4.24 12.63
CA LEU A 1 -6.56 -5.21 12.89
C LEU A 1 -6.72 -6.21 11.76
N VAL A 2 -7.15 -5.82 10.56
CA VAL A 2 -7.35 -6.80 9.46
C VAL A 2 -6.06 -7.57 9.13
N ASP A 3 -4.91 -6.89 9.04
CA ASP A 3 -3.61 -7.55 8.82
C ASP A 3 -3.22 -8.52 9.95
N GLN A 4 -3.68 -8.29 11.19
CA GLN A 4 -3.48 -9.23 12.31
C GLN A 4 -4.32 -10.49 12.17
N PHE A 5 -5.45 -10.44 11.45
CA PHE A 5 -6.21 -11.64 11.10
C PHE A 5 -5.57 -12.38 9.93
N LEU A 6 -5.04 -11.66 8.94
CA LEU A 6 -4.43 -12.26 7.75
C LEU A 6 -3.21 -13.12 8.09
N ARG A 7 -2.39 -12.69 9.04
CA ARG A 7 -1.07 -13.25 9.25
C ARG A 7 -0.97 -14.24 10.40
N ASP A 8 -0.24 -15.32 10.19
CA ASP A 8 -0.15 -16.42 11.15
C ASP A 8 0.64 -16.11 12.44
N SER A 9 1.55 -15.14 12.43
CA SER A 9 2.28 -14.75 13.64
C SER A 9 1.40 -14.07 14.69
N THR A 10 0.25 -13.52 14.28
CA THR A 10 -0.67 -12.77 15.15
C THR A 10 -2.05 -13.38 15.25
N ASN A 11 -2.49 -14.11 14.22
CA ASN A 11 -3.73 -14.88 14.26
C ASN A 11 -3.47 -16.31 14.76
N LEU A 12 -3.54 -16.48 16.08
CA LEU A 12 -3.36 -17.76 16.77
C LEU A 12 -4.70 -18.46 17.09
N ARG A 13 -5.77 -18.10 16.38
CA ARG A 13 -7.12 -18.63 16.62
C ARG A 13 -7.22 -20.06 16.11
N ASP A 14 -8.09 -20.83 16.75
CA ASP A 14 -8.45 -22.21 16.41
C ASP A 14 -9.88 -22.37 15.88
N ASP A 15 -10.57 -21.24 15.64
CA ASP A 15 -11.91 -21.19 15.06
C ASP A 15 -11.91 -20.91 13.54
N GLU A 16 -13.08 -20.62 12.98
CA GLU A 16 -13.27 -20.41 11.54
C GLU A 16 -12.58 -19.16 10.97
N TYR A 17 -11.96 -18.34 11.83
CA TYR A 17 -11.16 -17.17 11.44
C TYR A 17 -9.66 -17.41 11.59
N GLY A 18 -9.22 -18.57 12.07
CA GLY A 18 -7.81 -18.92 12.27
C GLY A 18 -7.38 -20.20 11.54
N GLY A 19 -6.11 -20.55 11.66
CA GLY A 19 -5.54 -21.71 10.97
C GLY A 19 -5.21 -21.40 9.50
N PRO A 20 -5.70 -22.17 8.51
CA PRO A 20 -5.38 -21.98 7.09
C PRO A 20 -5.66 -20.57 6.55
N ALA A 21 -4.97 -20.16 5.50
CA ALA A 21 -5.10 -18.82 4.92
C ALA A 21 -6.54 -18.49 4.50
N GLU A 22 -7.32 -19.48 4.05
CA GLU A 22 -8.73 -19.34 3.68
C GLU A 22 -9.61 -18.87 4.84
N ASN A 23 -9.31 -19.32 6.06
CA ASN A 23 -10.00 -18.86 7.27
C ASN A 23 -9.51 -17.48 7.69
N ARG A 24 -8.21 -17.22 7.59
CA ARG A 24 -7.60 -15.95 7.97
C ARG A 24 -8.08 -14.77 7.11
N VAL A 25 -8.37 -14.99 5.84
CA VAL A 25 -8.95 -13.98 4.94
C VAL A 25 -10.45 -13.78 5.12
N ARG A 26 -11.14 -14.62 5.91
CA ARG A 26 -12.60 -14.54 6.12
C ARG A 26 -13.01 -13.17 6.64
N PHE A 27 -12.31 -12.66 7.65
CA PHE A 27 -12.62 -11.35 8.24
C PHE A 27 -12.42 -10.19 7.23
N LEU A 28 -11.39 -10.27 6.38
CA LEU A 28 -11.20 -9.31 5.29
C LEU A 28 -12.40 -9.33 4.32
N ARG A 29 -12.83 -10.53 3.90
CA ARG A 29 -13.98 -10.69 2.99
C ARG A 29 -15.25 -10.09 3.58
N GLU A 30 -15.59 -10.43 4.83
CA GLU A 30 -16.80 -9.94 5.50
C GLU A 30 -16.84 -8.40 5.59
N ILE A 31 -15.71 -7.76 5.89
CA ILE A 31 -15.60 -6.30 5.90
C ILE A 31 -15.86 -5.73 4.50
N LEU A 32 -15.21 -6.30 3.48
CA LEU A 32 -15.34 -5.81 2.11
C LEU A 32 -16.78 -5.96 1.61
N GLU A 33 -17.41 -7.12 1.82
CA GLU A 33 -18.82 -7.36 1.45
C GLU A 33 -19.76 -6.37 2.15
N ALA A 34 -19.54 -6.10 3.43
CA ALA A 34 -20.31 -5.11 4.17
C ALA A 34 -20.15 -3.69 3.58
N LEU A 35 -18.92 -3.27 3.26
CA LEU A 35 -18.66 -1.96 2.64
C LEU A 35 -19.26 -1.87 1.23
N ILE A 36 -19.11 -2.92 0.42
CA ILE A 36 -19.65 -3.01 -0.95
C ILE A 36 -21.17 -2.89 -0.93
N SER A 37 -21.85 -3.48 0.05
CA SER A 37 -23.31 -3.39 0.17
C SER A 37 -23.83 -1.95 0.33
N VAL A 38 -22.97 -1.03 0.78
CA VAL A 38 -23.29 0.39 0.97
C VAL A 38 -22.83 1.23 -0.22
N TRP A 39 -21.61 1.00 -0.72
CA TRP A 39 -20.94 1.92 -1.62
C TRP A 39 -20.84 1.45 -3.07
N GLY A 40 -21.08 0.16 -3.33
CA GLY A 40 -20.71 -0.49 -4.60
C GLY A 40 -19.23 -0.90 -4.62
N ASN A 41 -18.89 -1.92 -5.41
CA ASN A 41 -17.53 -2.45 -5.45
C ASN A 41 -16.54 -1.50 -6.13
N ASP A 42 -16.99 -0.70 -7.09
CA ASP A 42 -16.22 0.34 -7.79
C ASP A 42 -15.74 1.48 -6.88
N ARG A 43 -16.26 1.57 -5.65
CA ARG A 43 -15.91 2.59 -4.66
C ARG A 43 -15.28 2.03 -3.38
N VAL A 44 -15.03 0.72 -3.34
CA VAL A 44 -14.38 0.04 -2.21
C VAL A 44 -13.06 -0.53 -2.68
N SER A 45 -11.98 -0.20 -1.96
CA SER A 45 -10.62 -0.63 -2.25
C SER A 45 -9.93 -1.11 -0.99
N VAL A 46 -8.84 -1.87 -1.15
CA VAL A 46 -8.05 -2.36 -0.01
C VAL A 46 -6.58 -2.06 -0.20
N ARG A 47 -5.90 -1.76 0.90
CA ARG A 47 -4.44 -1.63 0.96
C ARG A 47 -3.85 -2.80 1.74
N LEU A 48 -2.89 -3.50 1.15
CA LEU A 48 -2.19 -4.66 1.72
C LEU A 48 -0.69 -4.33 1.85
N SER A 49 -0.03 -4.92 2.85
CA SER A 49 1.40 -4.74 3.12
C SER A 49 2.16 -6.06 3.06
N PRO A 50 2.18 -6.77 1.92
CA PRO A 50 2.53 -8.19 1.86
C PRO A 50 3.99 -8.56 2.17
N ASN A 51 4.84 -7.56 2.41
CA ASN A 51 6.28 -7.71 2.49
C ASN A 51 6.79 -7.44 3.91
N GLY A 52 7.30 -8.51 4.54
CA GLY A 52 8.01 -8.46 5.82
C GLY A 52 7.13 -8.12 7.02
N GLU A 53 7.79 -8.02 8.17
CA GLU A 53 7.18 -7.61 9.43
C GLU A 53 6.67 -6.16 9.37
N THR A 54 5.49 -5.93 9.94
CA THR A 54 4.91 -4.59 10.11
C THR A 54 4.21 -4.50 11.45
N GLN A 55 4.69 -3.60 12.31
CA GLN A 55 4.10 -3.29 13.61
C GLN A 55 3.85 -4.54 14.49
N GLY A 56 4.80 -5.46 14.50
CA GLY A 56 4.75 -6.74 15.22
C GLY A 56 3.94 -7.83 14.51
N CYS A 57 3.50 -7.62 13.26
CA CYS A 57 2.80 -8.62 12.46
C CYS A 57 3.71 -9.11 11.33
N ASP A 58 4.09 -10.39 11.38
CA ASP A 58 4.87 -11.08 10.33
C ASP A 58 4.10 -12.29 9.79
N ASP A 59 4.55 -12.91 8.70
CA ASP A 59 3.87 -14.09 8.12
C ASP A 59 4.88 -15.12 7.65
N SER A 60 4.64 -16.40 7.97
CA SER A 60 5.59 -17.46 7.62
C SER A 60 5.57 -17.83 6.12
N ASP A 61 4.47 -17.54 5.42
CA ASP A 61 4.32 -17.77 3.98
C ASP A 61 3.46 -16.67 3.32
N PRO A 62 4.05 -15.48 3.07
CA PRO A 62 3.33 -14.35 2.51
C PRO A 62 2.68 -14.66 1.14
N ALA A 63 3.28 -15.54 0.34
CA ALA A 63 2.73 -15.91 -0.96
C ALA A 63 1.37 -16.62 -0.82
N THR A 64 1.28 -17.57 0.11
CA THR A 64 0.02 -18.25 0.42
C THR A 64 -1.01 -17.28 1.01
N THR A 65 -0.63 -16.50 2.01
CA THR A 65 -1.53 -15.56 2.71
C THR A 65 -2.08 -14.48 1.78
N PHE A 66 -1.20 -13.78 1.06
CA PHE A 66 -1.61 -12.67 0.21
C PHE A 66 -2.13 -13.12 -1.15
N GLY A 67 -1.80 -14.34 -1.59
CA GLY A 67 -2.49 -15.00 -2.71
C GLY A 67 -3.96 -15.30 -2.38
N ALA A 68 -4.26 -15.77 -1.16
CA ALA A 68 -5.64 -15.94 -0.71
C ALA A 68 -6.39 -14.60 -0.60
N ALA A 69 -5.72 -13.54 -0.09
CA ALA A 69 -6.30 -12.20 -0.05
C ALA A 69 -6.58 -11.65 -1.47
N ALA A 70 -5.67 -11.87 -2.43
CA ALA A 70 -5.85 -11.46 -3.82
C ALA A 70 -7.06 -12.15 -4.49
N LYS A 71 -7.32 -13.43 -4.17
CA LYS A 71 -8.53 -14.13 -4.63
C LYS A 71 -9.80 -13.46 -4.10
N VAL A 72 -9.81 -13.05 -2.83
CA VAL A 72 -10.95 -12.31 -2.25
C VAL A 72 -11.18 -10.99 -3.00
N THR A 73 -10.12 -10.24 -3.31
CA THR A 73 -10.25 -8.96 -4.02
C THR A 73 -10.70 -9.15 -5.47
N GLU A 74 -10.28 -10.24 -6.11
CA GLU A 74 -10.76 -10.63 -7.45
C GLU A 74 -12.23 -11.01 -7.42
N ASP A 75 -12.66 -11.91 -6.53
CA ASP A 75 -14.05 -12.36 -6.45
C ASP A 75 -15.02 -11.19 -6.25
N LEU A 76 -14.60 -10.16 -5.50
CA LEU A 76 -15.41 -8.99 -5.17
C LEU A 76 -15.30 -7.86 -6.20
N GLN A 77 -14.34 -7.93 -7.13
CA GLN A 77 -14.09 -6.93 -8.18
C GLN A 77 -13.98 -5.51 -7.60
N LEU A 78 -13.02 -5.32 -6.68
CA LEU A 78 -12.80 -4.05 -5.98
C LEU A 78 -12.43 -2.89 -6.94
N GLY A 79 -12.61 -1.65 -6.47
CA GLY A 79 -12.22 -0.46 -7.22
C GLY A 79 -10.71 -0.40 -7.48
N PHE A 80 -9.89 -0.71 -6.48
CA PHE A 80 -8.46 -1.01 -6.66
C PHE A 80 -7.89 -1.79 -5.48
N VAL A 81 -6.71 -2.39 -5.69
CA VAL A 81 -5.86 -2.94 -4.63
C VAL A 81 -4.58 -2.11 -4.57
N GLU A 82 -4.20 -1.62 -3.39
CA GLU A 82 -2.93 -0.94 -3.18
C GLU A 82 -1.95 -1.84 -2.42
N LEU A 83 -0.72 -1.94 -2.89
CA LEU A 83 0.34 -2.73 -2.25
C LEU A 83 1.44 -1.82 -1.71
N ARG A 84 1.63 -1.86 -0.39
CA ARG A 84 2.86 -1.36 0.25
C ARG A 84 3.92 -2.46 0.18
N GLN A 85 4.88 -2.32 -0.72
CA GLN A 85 5.84 -3.38 -1.05
C GLN A 85 7.31 -2.90 -0.98
N PRO A 86 7.84 -2.62 0.22
CA PRO A 86 9.25 -2.31 0.38
C PRO A 86 10.14 -3.46 -0.09
N GLY A 87 11.36 -3.13 -0.54
CA GLY A 87 12.43 -4.11 -0.78
C GLY A 87 13.51 -4.05 0.30
N ALA A 88 14.63 -4.72 0.05
CA ALA A 88 15.78 -4.76 0.96
C ALA A 88 16.38 -3.36 1.24
N ASP A 89 16.32 -2.45 0.26
CA ASP A 89 16.82 -1.08 0.38
C ASP A 89 15.75 -0.07 0.84
N GLY A 90 14.63 -0.56 1.39
CA GLY A 90 13.52 0.28 1.84
C GLY A 90 13.94 1.25 2.93
N THR A 91 13.71 2.55 2.72
CA THR A 91 14.09 3.61 3.67
C THR A 91 13.11 3.77 4.83
N PHE A 92 11.92 3.18 4.73
CA PHE A 92 10.95 3.10 5.81
C PHE A 92 10.24 1.75 5.79
N GLY A 93 10.81 0.79 6.52
CA GLY A 93 10.53 -0.64 6.40
C GLY A 93 11.37 -1.23 5.27
N ALA A 94 12.43 -1.93 5.63
CA ALA A 94 13.25 -2.74 4.75
C ALA A 94 12.94 -4.21 5.02
N THR A 95 12.98 -5.05 4.00
CA THR A 95 12.76 -6.48 4.17
C THR A 95 13.37 -7.29 3.03
N ASP A 96 13.83 -8.49 3.36
CA ASP A 96 14.31 -9.48 2.38
C ASP A 96 13.17 -10.36 1.85
N VAL A 97 11.92 -10.19 2.35
CA VAL A 97 10.75 -10.90 1.83
C VAL A 97 10.49 -10.44 0.38
N PRO A 98 10.49 -11.35 -0.62
CA PRO A 98 10.28 -10.99 -2.02
C PRO A 98 8.96 -10.26 -2.25
N LYS A 99 8.95 -9.27 -3.15
CA LYS A 99 7.72 -8.55 -3.54
C LYS A 99 6.63 -9.52 -3.98
N GLN A 100 5.45 -9.39 -3.39
CA GLN A 100 4.29 -10.22 -3.75
C GLN A 100 3.45 -9.59 -4.88
N GLY A 101 3.82 -8.40 -5.36
CA GLY A 101 3.17 -7.70 -6.46
C GLY A 101 2.92 -8.57 -7.70
N PRO A 102 3.91 -9.30 -8.24
CA PRO A 102 3.71 -10.15 -9.42
C PRO A 102 2.69 -11.28 -9.21
N LEU A 103 2.72 -11.93 -8.03
CA LEU A 103 1.74 -12.95 -7.67
C LEU A 103 0.33 -12.36 -7.60
N ILE A 104 0.17 -11.26 -6.87
CA ILE A 104 -1.13 -10.57 -6.72
C ILE A 104 -1.63 -10.11 -8.09
N ARG A 105 -0.76 -9.53 -8.93
CA ARG A 105 -1.10 -9.09 -10.29
C ARG A 105 -1.56 -10.22 -11.19
N SER A 106 -1.02 -11.43 -11.03
CA SER A 106 -1.46 -12.62 -11.78
C SER A 106 -2.83 -13.17 -11.36
N ILE A 107 -3.32 -12.80 -10.17
CA ILE A 107 -4.60 -13.29 -9.61
C ILE A 107 -5.68 -12.24 -9.77
N TYR A 108 -5.40 -11.01 -9.33
CA TYR A 108 -6.31 -9.89 -9.40
C TYR A 108 -6.20 -9.24 -10.77
N SER A 109 -7.33 -8.92 -11.41
CA SER A 109 -7.40 -8.36 -12.77
C SER A 109 -7.78 -6.87 -12.79
N GLY A 110 -8.26 -6.32 -11.67
CA GLY A 110 -8.64 -4.90 -11.56
C GLY A 110 -7.46 -3.95 -11.35
N PRO A 111 -7.71 -2.65 -11.07
CA PRO A 111 -6.65 -1.65 -10.93
C PRO A 111 -5.73 -1.93 -9.73
N LEU A 112 -4.42 -2.02 -9.97
CA LEU A 112 -3.39 -2.25 -8.96
C LEU A 112 -2.55 -0.99 -8.76
N VAL A 113 -2.39 -0.57 -7.51
CA VAL A 113 -1.59 0.60 -7.11
C VAL A 113 -0.38 0.13 -6.32
N LEU A 114 0.82 0.54 -6.72
CA LEU A 114 2.04 0.21 -5.98
C LEU A 114 2.50 1.37 -5.10
N ASN A 115 3.10 1.03 -3.97
CA ASN A 115 3.62 1.97 -2.99
C ASN A 115 4.92 1.43 -2.37
N SER A 116 5.72 2.36 -1.83
CA SER A 116 7.04 2.22 -1.19
C SER A 116 8.18 2.75 -2.06
N ASP A 117 8.69 3.92 -1.68
CA ASP A 117 9.97 4.50 -2.12
C ASP A 117 10.15 4.70 -3.63
N TYR A 118 9.05 4.84 -4.35
CA TYR A 118 9.06 5.26 -5.74
C TYR A 118 9.48 6.73 -5.89
N ASP A 119 10.26 6.97 -6.94
CA ASP A 119 10.42 8.27 -7.59
C ASP A 119 9.62 8.31 -8.90
N ALA A 120 9.67 9.43 -9.63
CA ALA A 120 8.95 9.56 -10.90
C ALA A 120 9.41 8.53 -11.94
N ALA A 121 10.72 8.29 -12.07
CA ALA A 121 11.28 7.45 -13.11
C ALA A 121 10.96 5.97 -12.88
N THR A 122 11.13 5.51 -11.64
CA THR A 122 10.79 4.15 -11.21
C THR A 122 9.28 3.90 -11.27
N ALA A 123 8.45 4.91 -10.95
CA ALA A 123 7.00 4.79 -11.11
C ALA A 123 6.58 4.61 -12.57
N VAL A 124 7.11 5.42 -13.49
CA VAL A 124 6.85 5.28 -14.93
C VAL A 124 7.26 3.90 -15.41
N LYS A 125 8.44 3.41 -14.99
CA LYS A 125 8.94 2.09 -15.38
C LYS A 125 8.00 0.95 -15.00
N GLU A 126 7.45 0.94 -13.78
CA GLU A 126 6.52 -0.12 -13.34
C GLU A 126 5.20 -0.09 -14.13
N ILE A 127 4.69 1.12 -14.38
CA ILE A 127 3.44 1.32 -15.15
C ILE A 127 3.63 0.87 -16.60
N GLU A 128 4.72 1.29 -17.26
CA GLU A 128 5.02 0.89 -18.64
C GLU A 128 5.29 -0.62 -18.78
N ALA A 129 5.79 -1.25 -17.72
CA ALA A 129 5.97 -2.71 -17.67
C ALA A 129 4.66 -3.48 -17.45
N GLY A 130 3.55 -2.80 -17.13
CA GLY A 130 2.26 -3.43 -16.83
C GLY A 130 2.20 -4.09 -15.45
N GLU A 131 3.16 -3.78 -14.57
CA GLU A 131 3.21 -4.30 -13.21
C GLU A 131 2.13 -3.65 -12.33
N CYS A 132 1.70 -2.44 -12.69
CA CYS A 132 0.61 -1.73 -12.02
C CYS A 132 -0.07 -0.70 -12.92
N ASP A 133 -1.20 -0.19 -12.44
CA ASP A 133 -2.01 0.84 -13.11
C ASP A 133 -1.70 2.25 -12.57
N ALA A 134 -1.18 2.33 -11.34
CA ALA A 134 -0.74 3.59 -10.72
C ALA A 134 0.30 3.37 -9.63
N VAL A 135 0.94 4.46 -9.21
CA VAL A 135 1.84 4.51 -8.05
C VAL A 135 1.36 5.59 -7.09
N SER A 136 1.24 5.25 -5.80
CA SER A 136 0.92 6.22 -4.75
C SER A 136 2.20 6.75 -4.09
N PHE A 137 2.23 8.04 -3.78
CA PHE A 137 3.36 8.70 -3.10
C PHE A 137 2.91 9.19 -1.72
N GLY A 138 3.65 8.83 -0.66
CA GLY A 138 3.39 9.30 0.71
C GLY A 138 4.27 10.50 1.07
N ARG A 139 5.50 10.21 1.54
CA ARG A 139 6.47 11.23 1.98
C ARG A 139 6.74 12.33 0.94
N PRO A 140 6.85 12.04 -0.38
CA PRO A 140 6.99 13.11 -1.37
C PRO A 140 5.81 14.07 -1.39
N PHE A 141 4.58 13.58 -1.22
CA PHE A 141 3.38 14.43 -1.19
C PHE A 141 3.30 15.29 0.07
N ILE A 142 3.86 14.84 1.20
CA ILE A 142 3.94 15.65 2.43
C ILE A 142 4.71 16.95 2.17
N SER A 143 5.88 16.84 1.52
CA SER A 143 6.77 18.00 1.28
C SER A 143 6.53 18.73 -0.03
N ASN A 144 5.68 18.19 -0.92
CA ASN A 144 5.42 18.75 -2.24
C ASN A 144 3.90 18.77 -2.51
N PRO A 145 3.19 19.84 -2.14
CA PRO A 145 1.74 19.93 -2.34
C PRO A 145 1.33 19.87 -3.82
N ASP A 146 2.26 20.18 -4.72
CA ASP A 146 2.13 20.18 -6.17
C ASP A 146 2.99 19.09 -6.84
N LEU A 147 3.24 17.97 -6.15
CA LEU A 147 4.04 16.85 -6.64
C LEU A 147 3.71 16.42 -8.09
N PRO A 148 2.44 16.31 -8.53
CA PRO A 148 2.14 15.94 -9.91
C PRO A 148 2.68 16.94 -10.94
N GLU A 149 2.62 18.24 -10.62
CA GLU A 149 3.16 19.28 -11.49
C GLU A 149 4.68 19.22 -11.53
N ARG A 150 5.34 19.01 -10.39
CA ARG A 150 6.79 18.82 -10.32
C ARG A 150 7.24 17.62 -11.15
N ILE A 151 6.52 16.50 -11.08
CA ILE A 151 6.75 15.32 -11.92
C ILE A 151 6.60 15.69 -13.40
N ARG A 152 5.50 16.38 -13.77
CA ARG A 152 5.18 16.74 -15.16
C ARG A 152 6.27 17.59 -15.82
N VAL A 153 6.87 18.52 -15.09
CA VAL A 153 7.90 19.43 -15.62
C VAL A 153 9.33 18.99 -15.30
N GLY A 154 9.52 17.89 -14.57
CA GLY A 154 10.84 17.41 -14.14
C GLY A 154 11.51 18.30 -13.10
N ALA A 155 10.73 18.98 -12.24
CA ALA A 155 11.27 19.78 -11.14
C ALA A 155 11.74 18.92 -9.96
N GLU A 156 12.72 19.44 -9.21
CA GLU A 156 13.19 18.80 -7.98
C GLU A 156 12.09 18.73 -6.91
N TRP A 157 12.16 17.69 -6.10
CA TRP A 157 11.25 17.48 -4.97
C TRP A 157 11.86 18.04 -3.71
N ALA A 158 11.10 18.85 -2.98
CA ALA A 158 11.51 19.36 -1.69
C ALA A 158 11.66 18.19 -0.69
N PRO A 159 12.72 18.18 0.13
CA PRO A 159 12.87 17.17 1.19
C PRO A 159 11.87 17.42 2.32
N ASN A 160 11.55 16.36 3.06
CA ASN A 160 10.79 16.50 4.31
C ASN A 160 11.69 17.17 5.37
N LYS A 161 11.12 18.10 6.15
CA LYS A 161 11.82 18.87 7.19
C LYS A 161 11.39 18.42 8.58
N ASP A 162 12.29 18.48 9.56
CA ASP A 162 12.02 18.22 10.99
C ASP A 162 11.32 16.89 11.31
N VAL A 163 11.66 15.84 10.55
CA VAL A 163 11.10 14.49 10.72
C VAL A 163 11.73 13.78 11.93
N PRO A 164 10.97 12.97 12.69
CA PRO A 164 9.57 12.61 12.49
C PRO A 164 8.57 13.57 13.16
N LYS A 165 9.04 14.66 13.80
CA LYS A 165 8.20 15.58 14.56
C LYS A 165 7.11 16.20 13.68
N SER A 166 7.49 16.71 12.51
CA SER A 166 6.55 17.29 11.54
C SER A 166 5.53 16.29 10.97
N TRP A 167 5.82 14.98 11.01
CA TRP A 167 4.89 13.96 10.51
C TRP A 167 3.79 13.60 11.50
N TYR A 168 4.06 13.67 12.81
CA TYR A 168 3.17 13.11 13.82
C TYR A 168 2.65 14.12 14.83
N PHE A 169 3.30 15.26 15.00
CA PHE A 169 2.90 16.26 16.01
C PHE A 169 2.15 17.43 15.38
N PRO A 170 1.21 18.04 16.13
CA PRO A 170 0.42 19.15 15.61
C PRO A 170 1.27 20.40 15.37
N GLY A 171 0.89 21.17 14.36
CA GLY A 171 1.51 22.44 14.01
C GLY A 171 1.45 22.71 12.51
N GLU A 172 1.76 23.94 12.11
CA GLU A 172 1.82 24.32 10.70
C GLU A 172 3.15 23.89 10.05
N ALA A 173 4.22 23.87 10.85
CA ALA A 173 5.58 23.60 10.42
C ALA A 173 5.76 22.15 9.92
N GLY A 174 6.13 22.02 8.65
CA GLY A 174 6.24 20.74 7.96
C GLY A 174 4.89 20.08 7.65
N TYR A 175 3.80 20.85 7.59
CA TYR A 175 2.46 20.38 7.24
C TYR A 175 1.80 21.23 6.14
N ILE A 176 1.57 22.53 6.39
CA ILE A 176 0.92 23.44 5.43
C ILE A 176 1.85 24.53 4.88
N ASP A 177 3.12 24.53 5.31
CA ASP A 177 4.11 25.57 5.01
C ASP A 177 5.15 25.16 3.95
N TYR A 178 5.01 23.99 3.34
CA TYR A 178 5.81 23.63 2.16
C TYR A 178 5.42 24.51 0.95
N PRO A 179 6.40 25.14 0.27
CA PRO A 179 6.11 25.97 -0.88
C PRO A 179 5.71 25.12 -2.10
N THR A 180 4.79 25.65 -2.90
CA THR A 180 4.57 25.20 -4.28
C THR A 180 5.71 25.70 -5.16
N LEU A 181 5.98 25.02 -6.27
CA LEU A 181 6.96 25.40 -7.30
C LEU A 181 6.78 26.86 -7.75
N ALA A 182 5.54 27.33 -7.89
CA ALA A 182 5.23 28.72 -8.26
C ALA A 182 5.69 29.78 -7.24
N LYS A 183 5.99 29.38 -5.99
CA LYS A 183 6.48 30.26 -4.91
C LYS A 183 7.99 30.10 -4.66
N GLU A 184 8.64 29.14 -5.32
CA GLU A 184 10.09 28.94 -5.24
C GLU A 184 10.86 29.81 -6.24
N GLY A 185 10.16 30.33 -7.27
CA GLY A 185 10.68 31.21 -8.32
C GLY A 185 10.48 32.69 -8.08
#